data_AF-U2C3V6-F1
#
_entry.id   AF-U2C3V6-F1
#
_cell.length_a   1.000
_cell.length_b   1.000
_cell.length_c   1.000
_cell.angle_alpha   90.00
_cell.angle_beta   90.00
_cell.angle_gamma   90.00
#
_symmetry.space_group_name_H-M   'P 1'
#
loop_
_entity.id
_entity.type
_entity.pdbx_description
1 polymer ?
#
loop_
_entity_poly.entity_id
_entity_poly.type
_entity_poly.pdbx_seq_one_letter_code
_entity_poly.pdbx_strand_id
1 'polypeptide(L)' 'MNDYSFKRGFAQVRQKDVSEVKKRIMSALGLTTRVSWNARLNGKVEPKVSEARAIEGVFADFGIKDVWGAEN' A
#
# COMPACT_ATOMS: atom_id res chain seq x y z
N MET A 1 4.51 -13.41 -10.16
CA MET A 1 3.75 -12.18 -9.86
C MET A 1 3.45 -12.18 -8.37
N ASN A 2 3.69 -11.09 -7.65
CA ASN A 2 3.08 -10.90 -6.32
C ASN A 2 1.85 -10.00 -6.52
N ASP A 3 0.71 -10.61 -6.80
CA ASP A 3 -0.57 -9.91 -7.01
C ASP A 3 -1.06 -9.17 -5.76
N TYR A 4 -0.53 -9.55 -4.59
CA TYR A 4 -0.84 -8.93 -3.29
C TYR A 4 0.10 -7.77 -2.91
N SER A 5 1.13 -7.51 -3.71
CA SER A 5 1.99 -6.35 -3.52
C SER A 5 1.23 -5.08 -3.93
N PHE A 6 1.34 -4.00 -3.17
CA PHE A 6 0.88 -2.67 -3.61
C PHE A 6 2.04 -1.72 -3.93
N LYS A 7 3.26 -2.27 -4.11
CA LYS A 7 4.45 -1.50 -4.48
C LYS A 7 4.24 -0.68 -5.75
N ARG A 8 3.47 -1.21 -6.70
CA ARG A 8 3.11 -0.53 -7.95
C ARG A 8 2.29 0.74 -7.73
N GLY A 9 1.25 0.67 -6.90
CA GLY A 9 0.49 1.86 -6.49
C GLY A 9 1.38 2.85 -5.74
N PHE A 10 2.22 2.33 -4.84
CA PHE A 10 3.14 3.16 -4.07
C PHE A 10 4.19 3.90 -4.93
N ALA A 11 4.67 3.28 -6.01
CA ALA A 11 5.60 3.89 -6.95
C ALA A 11 5.00 5.06 -7.75
N GLN A 12 3.67 5.07 -7.92
CA GLN A 12 2.94 6.17 -8.56
C GLN A 12 2.71 7.36 -7.63
N VAL A 13 2.93 7.20 -6.32
CA VAL A 13 2.78 8.29 -5.35
C VAL A 13 3.86 9.33 -5.58
N ARG A 14 3.45 10.61 -5.61
CA ARG A 14 4.39 11.73 -5.70
C ARG A 14 5.28 11.76 -4.46
N GLN A 15 6.57 12.02 -4.64
CA GLN A 15 7.57 12.01 -3.55
C GLN A 15 7.15 12.85 -2.32
N LYS A 16 6.49 13.99 -2.53
CA LYS A 16 5.97 14.84 -1.44
C LYS A 16 4.87 14.18 -0.59
N ASP A 17 4.12 13.25 -1.17
CA ASP A 17 2.94 12.61 -0.57
C ASP A 17 3.28 11.22 0.01
N VAL A 18 4.44 10.64 -0.32
CA VAL A 18 4.92 9.31 0.10
C VAL A 18 4.83 9.10 1.61
N SER A 19 5.26 10.09 2.40
CA SER A 19 5.24 10.00 3.86
C SER A 19 3.82 9.92 4.41
N GLU A 20 2.92 10.73 3.85
CA GLU A 20 1.52 10.80 4.27
C GLU A 20 0.75 9.54 3.86
N VAL A 21 0.90 9.08 2.62
CA VAL A 21 0.30 7.82 2.13
C VAL A 21 0.72 6.66 3.02
N LYS A 22 2.03 6.52 3.28
CA LYS A 22 2.54 5.47 4.15
C LYS A 22 1.94 5.55 5.54
N LYS A 23 1.89 6.74 6.15
CA LYS A 23 1.33 6.94 7.49
C LYS A 23 -0.15 6.56 7.54
N ARG A 24 -0.95 6.98 6.56
CA ARG A 24 -2.38 6.66 6.45
C ARG A 24 -2.62 5.16 6.31
N ILE A 25 -1.88 4.49 5.42
CA ILE A 25 -2.00 3.03 5.25
C ILE A 25 -1.57 2.30 6.53
N MET A 26 -0.45 2.69 7.13
CA MET A 26 -0.01 2.10 8.40
C MET A 26 -1.04 2.29 9.50
N SER A 27 -1.65 3.47 9.61
CA SER A 27 -2.71 3.73 10.58
C SER A 27 -3.98 2.91 10.30
N ALA A 28 -4.40 2.81 9.04
CA ALA A 28 -5.60 2.07 8.63
C ALA A 28 -5.46 0.55 8.88
N LEU A 29 -4.23 0.04 8.74
CA LEU A 29 -3.90 -1.37 8.97
C LEU A 29 -3.41 -1.65 10.40
N GLY A 30 -3.33 -0.63 11.27
CA GLY A 30 -2.81 -0.78 12.64
C GLY A 30 -1.34 -1.21 12.72
N LEU A 31 -0.53 -0.89 11.70
CA LEU A 31 0.87 -1.28 11.64
C LEU A 31 1.76 -0.28 12.37
N THR A 32 2.60 -0.79 13.27
CA THR A 32 3.55 0.03 14.05
C THR A 32 5.00 -0.18 13.61
N THR A 33 5.30 -1.29 12.93
CA THR A 33 6.68 -1.67 12.59
C THR A 33 7.00 -1.58 11.11
N ARG A 34 8.23 -1.17 10.79
CA ARG A 34 8.75 -1.09 9.41
C ARG A 34 8.78 -2.46 8.72
N VAL A 35 9.06 -3.52 9.48
CA VAL A 35 9.06 -4.90 8.97
C VAL A 35 7.66 -5.30 8.50
N SER A 36 6.64 -4.99 9.30
CA SER A 36 5.25 -5.22 8.95
C SER A 36 4.83 -4.48 7.69
N TRP A 37 5.21 -3.20 7.57
CA TRP A 37 5.01 -2.42 6.35
C TRP A 37 5.65 -3.07 5.12
N ASN A 38 6.93 -3.42 5.20
CA ASN A 38 7.66 -4.03 4.09
C ASN A 38 7.08 -5.38 3.67
N ALA A 39 6.53 -6.17 4.60
CA ALA A 39 5.91 -7.45 4.28
C ALA A 39 4.66 -7.26 3.41
N ARG A 40 3.77 -6.29 3.72
CA ARG A 40 2.60 -6.01 2.88
C ARG A 40 2.98 -5.31 1.58
N LEU A 41 3.88 -4.32 1.63
CA LEU A 41 4.32 -3.58 0.45
C LEU A 41 4.82 -4.52 -0.65
N ASN A 42 5.60 -5.55 -0.28
CA ASN A 42 6.13 -6.54 -1.22
C ASN A 42 5.19 -7.73 -1.46
N GLY A 43 3.97 -7.74 -0.91
CA GLY A 43 3.01 -8.83 -1.10
C GLY A 43 3.39 -10.15 -0.43
N LYS A 44 4.21 -10.12 0.63
CA LYS A 44 4.55 -11.31 1.44
C LYS A 44 3.38 -11.79 2.30
N VAL A 45 2.41 -10.90 2.53
CA VAL A 45 1.19 -11.17 3.31
C VAL A 45 0.02 -10.90 2.39
N GLU A 46 -0.85 -11.89 2.24
CA GLU A 46 -2.13 -11.73 1.55
C GLU A 46 -3.03 -10.81 2.38
N PRO A 47 -3.40 -9.62 1.88
CA PRO A 47 -4.29 -8.72 2.59
C PRO A 47 -5.71 -9.27 2.59
N LYS A 48 -6.41 -9.12 3.72
CA LYS A 48 -7.86 -9.39 3.75
C LYS A 48 -8.60 -8.40 2.85
N VAL A 49 -9.80 -8.75 2.40
CA VAL A 49 -10.67 -7.87 1.60
C VAL A 49 -10.85 -6.49 2.25
N SER A 50 -11.00 -6.43 3.59
CA SER A 50 -11.11 -5.16 4.32
C SER A 50 -9.82 -4.34 4.30
N GLU A 51 -8.66 -4.99 4.41
CA GLU A 51 -7.35 -4.33 4.34
C GLU A 51 -7.09 -3.81 2.92
N ALA A 52 -7.39 -4.63 1.91
CA ALA A 52 -7.29 -4.27 0.51
C ALA A 52 -8.11 -3.01 0.21
N ARG A 53 -9.39 -2.98 0.63
CA ARG A 53 -10.25 -1.80 0.49
C ARG A 53 -9.71 -0.57 1.22
N ALA A 54 -9.12 -0.74 2.40
CA ALA A 54 -8.52 0.38 3.12
C ALA A 54 -7.30 0.95 2.38
N ILE A 55 -6.44 0.08 1.84
CA ILE A 55 -5.27 0.46 1.04
C ILE A 55 -5.73 1.18 -0.24
N GLU A 56 -6.67 0.60 -0.98
CA GLU A 56 -7.24 1.17 -2.20
C GLU A 56 -7.91 2.52 -1.93
N GLY A 57 -8.66 2.64 -0.83
CA GLY A 57 -9.28 3.91 -0.44
C GLY A 57 -8.26 5.01 -0.17
N VAL A 58 -7.14 4.68 0.50
CA VAL A 58 -6.06 5.65 0.69
C VAL A 58 -5.46 6.03 -0.66
N PHE A 59 -5.09 5.08 -1.52
CA PHE A 59 -4.51 5.41 -2.83
C PHE A 59 -5.45 6.20 -3.74
N ALA A 60 -6.75 5.92 -3.68
CA ALA A 60 -7.77 6.64 -4.43
C ALA A 60 -7.86 8.12 -4.04
N ASP A 61 -7.64 8.47 -2.77
CA ASP A 61 -7.57 9.86 -2.29
C ASP A 61 -6.43 10.65 -2.95
N PHE A 62 -5.36 9.95 -3.34
CA PHE A 62 -4.22 10.51 -4.10
C PHE A 62 -4.36 10.34 -5.62
N GLY A 63 -5.50 9.85 -6.11
CA GLY A 63 -5.79 9.68 -7.53
C GLY A 63 -5.15 8.44 -8.18
N ILE A 64 -4.68 7.47 -7.38
CA ILE A 64 -4.03 6.25 -7.88
C ILE A 64 -5.07 5.13 -7.94
N LYS A 65 -5.25 4.55 -9.13
CA LYS A 65 -6.21 3.46 -9.38
C LYS A 65 -5.53 2.11 -9.58
N ASP A 66 -4.33 2.10 -10.17
CA ASP A 66 -3.54 0.88 -10.37
C ASP A 66 -2.68 0.61 -9.12
N VAL A 67 -3.30 0.02 -8.10
CA VAL A 67 -2.66 -0.15 -6.78
C VAL A 67 -1.80 -1.41 -6.71
N TRP A 68 -2.33 -2.52 -7.21
CA TRP A 68 -1.78 -3.86 -6.99
C TRP A 68 -0.75 -4.26 -8.05
N GLY A 69 0.24 -5.05 -7.64
CA GLY A 69 1.39 -5.52 -8.41
C GLY A 69 2.75 -5.18 -7.80
N ALA A 70 3.77 -5.89 -8.27
CA ALA A 70 5.16 -5.52 -8.06
C ALA A 70 5.62 -4.52 -9.13
N GLU A 71 6.55 -3.62 -8.80
CA GLU A 71 7.34 -2.93 -9.82
C GLU A 71 8.16 -4.01 -10.57
N ASN A 72 8.01 -4.09 -11.89
CA ASN A 72 8.88 -4.89 -12.76
C ASN A 72 10.24 -4.19 -12.89
#